data_AF-A0AAN6IQU3-F1
#
_entry.id   AF-A0AAN6IQU3-F1
#
_cell.length_a   1.000
_cell.length_b   1.000
_cell.length_c   1.000
_cell.angle_alpha   90.00
_cell.angle_beta   90.00
_cell.angle_gamma   90.00
#
_symmetry.space_group_name_H-M   'P 1'
#
loop_
_entity.id
_entity.type
_entity.pdbx_description
1 polymer ?
#
loop_
_entity_poly.entity_id
_entity_poly.type
_entity_poly.pdbx_seq_one_letter_code
_entity_poly.pdbx_strand_id
1 'polypeptide(L)'
;MENQEATQAQGLSDVEVPAERQAAASQEEVPRCKTKLPEEHLNAEQLKLMESGMPLTALPPHSNHVGLPNGLKETNQTRLMAEQRESINGSSAAEDKIGISNGDQPTTNGQAKKYPKLPGIIFDIGDVLCNWTAPESLPVAPAMLHRFRKTRFWYDYDLGMMSQDECYHQLSKQYDVAEADIAEAFDKARESLSPNGAVFDIIRAIKDTYREAIKVYLMSNIPAAEWQVLKEDTRFEWSLFDGFYTSSAVGMCKPELRFYRHVLQQTGLKPSEVVLVDDNGENVLAARSLGIKSLRFTGALGLNQFLKNVFDDPIERGLAFLNNNAKEMWSATTQGREVKDNFAQLFLYEAVGDIDLVTLTFYDWTWNYYIEKPIDTVEKFPDDIDTTALALVLLCNDVKKANDIMDEVLRYTNADGIIMTYFDNKRPRVDPAVCVNALRLFYKFSRGDSPALQPSKDWISDVLFYRAYLDGTYYYPTADVFLFLFSHLLSANPESDMYRRTASLLRERLQERIGANGDALELSMRVIACLNMGIKDEVDLRKIEASQQEDGGWEIGWLCQTGKTSLKIGNRGLTTALAVKAIEMGRKRG
;
A
#
# COMPACT_ATOMS: atom_id res chain seq x y z
N MET A 1 -7.07 46.88 44.32
CA MET A 1 -8.26 47.00 43.45
C MET A 1 -8.18 45.87 42.44
N GLU A 2 -8.17 44.59 42.83
CA GLU A 2 -9.20 43.87 43.61
C GLU A 2 -10.60 44.07 43.03
N ASN A 3 -11.10 43.05 42.33
CA ASN A 3 -12.31 42.36 42.75
C ASN A 3 -12.32 40.91 42.27
N GLN A 4 -12.27 40.02 43.26
CA GLN A 4 -12.79 38.67 43.26
C GLN A 4 -14.31 38.72 43.49
N GLU A 5 -15.03 37.70 43.02
CA GLU A 5 -16.24 37.05 43.56
C GLU A 5 -16.86 36.29 42.36
N ALA A 6 -16.86 34.96 42.21
CA ALA A 6 -17.17 33.86 43.12
C ALA A 6 -18.60 33.92 43.69
N THR A 7 -19.52 33.19 43.08
CA THR A 7 -20.67 32.61 43.79
C THR A 7 -20.96 31.21 43.25
N GLN A 8 -20.93 30.26 44.18
CA GLN A 8 -21.29 28.85 44.02
C GLN A 8 -22.81 28.66 44.05
N ALA A 9 -23.25 27.51 43.51
CA ALA A 9 -24.06 26.48 44.19
C ALA A 9 -25.39 26.06 43.53
N GLN A 10 -25.37 24.80 43.06
CA GLN A 10 -26.27 23.67 43.36
C GLN A 10 -27.72 23.59 42.80
N GLY A 11 -28.04 22.38 42.30
CA GLY A 11 -29.39 21.80 42.11
C GLY A 11 -29.67 21.38 40.67
N LEU A 12 -29.19 20.23 40.17
CA LEU A 12 -29.86 18.91 40.18
C LEU A 12 -31.36 18.93 39.84
N SER A 13 -31.70 18.51 38.61
CA SER A 13 -32.90 17.70 38.32
C SER A 13 -32.71 16.98 36.97
N ASP A 14 -32.39 15.69 37.08
CA ASP A 14 -32.91 14.55 36.32
C ASP A 14 -33.49 14.81 34.92
N VAL A 15 -32.81 14.25 33.90
CA VAL A 15 -33.44 13.88 32.63
C VAL A 15 -33.38 12.37 32.51
N GLU A 16 -34.54 11.76 32.69
CA GLU A 16 -34.81 10.33 32.57
C GLU A 16 -34.50 9.82 31.15
N VAL A 17 -33.76 8.71 31.11
CA VAL A 17 -33.64 7.82 29.95
C VAL A 17 -34.68 6.72 30.12
N PRO A 18 -35.60 6.45 29.17
CA PRO A 18 -36.40 5.26 29.23
C PRO A 18 -35.67 4.09 28.54
N ALA A 19 -35.31 3.10 29.35
CA ALA A 19 -34.95 1.76 28.91
C ALA A 19 -36.19 0.84 28.86
N GLU A 20 -36.00 -0.26 28.14
CA GLU A 20 -36.76 -1.51 28.13
C GLU A 20 -37.92 -1.65 27.13
N ARG A 21 -37.68 -2.53 26.14
CA ARG A 21 -38.47 -3.76 25.97
C ARG A 21 -37.58 -4.91 25.50
N GLN A 22 -37.24 -5.80 26.44
CA GLN A 22 -36.87 -7.18 26.16
C GLN A 22 -38.15 -7.98 25.89
N ALA A 23 -38.12 -8.86 24.88
CA ALA A 23 -39.03 -9.99 24.76
C ALA A 23 -38.20 -11.22 24.38
N ALA A 24 -38.41 -12.28 25.15
CA ALA A 24 -37.64 -13.51 25.18
C ALA A 24 -38.14 -14.55 24.17
N ALA A 25 -37.18 -15.38 23.74
CA ALA A 25 -37.22 -16.82 23.49
C ALA A 25 -38.50 -17.47 22.92
N SER A 26 -38.34 -18.08 21.75
CA SER A 26 -38.94 -19.37 21.42
C SER A 26 -37.88 -20.29 20.82
N GLN A 27 -37.61 -21.36 21.55
CA GLN A 27 -36.82 -22.52 21.14
C GLN A 27 -37.63 -23.31 20.09
N GLU A 28 -36.98 -23.74 19.00
CA GLU A 28 -37.45 -24.88 18.22
C GLU A 28 -36.27 -25.79 17.86
N GLU A 29 -36.54 -27.07 17.98
CA GLU A 29 -35.59 -28.16 18.15
C GLU A 29 -34.87 -28.57 16.85
N VAL A 30 -33.63 -29.00 17.05
CA VAL A 30 -32.79 -29.72 16.09
C VAL A 30 -33.22 -31.19 16.02
N PRO A 31 -33.32 -31.81 14.84
CA PRO A 31 -33.08 -33.24 14.70
C PRO A 31 -31.66 -33.49 14.16
N ARG A 32 -30.84 -34.17 14.96
CA ARG A 32 -29.61 -34.83 14.52
C ARG A 32 -29.98 -36.01 13.61
N CYS A 33 -29.36 -36.16 12.44
CA CYS A 33 -28.57 -37.36 12.14
C CYS A 33 -27.86 -37.34 10.76
N LYS A 34 -26.60 -37.79 10.82
CA LYS A 34 -25.83 -38.58 9.84
C LYS A 34 -25.09 -37.82 8.72
N THR A 35 -23.81 -37.64 9.03
CA THR A 35 -22.63 -37.77 8.16
C THR A 35 -22.85 -38.41 6.78
N LYS A 36 -22.40 -37.70 5.73
CA LYS A 36 -21.56 -38.25 4.64
C LYS A 36 -20.90 -37.11 3.83
N LEU A 37 -19.66 -37.39 3.42
CA LEU A 37 -18.69 -36.59 2.64
C LEU A 37 -19.13 -36.43 1.15
N PRO A 38 -18.44 -35.60 0.34
CA PRO A 38 -19.03 -34.71 -0.67
C PRO A 38 -19.33 -35.37 -2.02
N GLU A 39 -20.39 -34.92 -2.69
CA GLU A 39 -20.69 -35.27 -4.09
C GLU A 39 -19.88 -34.38 -5.04
N GLU A 40 -19.10 -35.04 -5.90
CA GLU A 40 -18.42 -34.51 -7.07
C GLU A 40 -19.46 -34.14 -8.14
N HIS A 41 -19.43 -32.90 -8.66
CA HIS A 41 -20.26 -32.51 -9.80
C HIS A 41 -19.66 -33.06 -11.11
N LEU A 42 -20.39 -33.98 -11.73
CA LEU A 42 -20.14 -34.56 -13.06
C LEU A 42 -20.21 -33.50 -14.18
N ASN A 43 -19.42 -33.67 -15.24
CA ASN A 43 -19.37 -32.73 -16.36
C ASN A 43 -20.43 -33.02 -17.46
N ALA A 44 -20.58 -32.08 -18.39
CA ALA A 44 -21.64 -32.09 -19.42
C ALA A 44 -21.58 -33.27 -20.42
N GLU A 45 -20.46 -33.99 -20.52
CA GLU A 45 -20.37 -35.21 -21.34
C GLU A 45 -20.91 -36.44 -20.61
N GLN A 46 -20.81 -36.50 -19.28
CA GLN A 46 -21.34 -37.59 -18.47
C GLN A 46 -22.87 -37.56 -18.37
N LEU A 47 -23.49 -36.37 -18.44
CA LEU A 47 -24.95 -36.19 -18.52
C LEU A 47 -25.55 -36.66 -19.86
N LYS A 48 -24.77 -36.62 -20.96
CA LYS A 48 -25.24 -37.05 -22.29
C LYS A 48 -25.27 -38.56 -22.52
N LEU A 49 -24.52 -39.33 -21.72
CA LEU A 49 -24.42 -40.79 -21.83
C LEU A 49 -25.44 -41.56 -20.98
N MET A 50 -26.15 -40.89 -20.07
CA MET A 50 -27.26 -41.49 -19.32
C MET A 50 -28.61 -41.46 -20.06
N GLU A 51 -28.75 -40.66 -21.12
CA GLU A 51 -30.00 -40.58 -21.91
C GLU A 51 -30.14 -41.68 -22.98
N SER A 52 -29.15 -42.55 -23.18
CA SER A 52 -29.14 -43.56 -24.27
C SER A 52 -29.22 -45.03 -23.85
N GLY A 53 -29.50 -45.35 -22.59
CA GLY A 53 -30.02 -46.67 -22.18
C GLY A 53 -29.18 -47.92 -22.51
N MET A 54 -27.85 -47.91 -22.30
CA MET A 54 -27.00 -49.12 -22.43
C MET A 54 -26.10 -49.33 -21.19
N PRO A 55 -25.88 -50.59 -20.74
CA PRO A 55 -25.11 -50.88 -19.52
C PRO A 55 -23.59 -50.84 -19.73
N LEU A 56 -22.86 -50.25 -18.76
CA LEU A 56 -21.39 -50.20 -18.71
C LEU A 56 -20.77 -51.53 -18.25
N THR A 57 -20.05 -52.21 -19.15
CA THR A 57 -18.96 -53.13 -18.78
C THR A 57 -17.83 -53.09 -19.81
N ALA A 58 -16.60 -52.95 -19.29
CA ALA A 58 -15.27 -53.21 -19.90
C ALA A 58 -14.50 -52.05 -20.60
N LEU A 59 -13.62 -51.38 -19.81
CA LEU A 59 -12.15 -51.16 -19.94
C LEU A 59 -11.51 -50.75 -21.30
N PRO A 60 -10.23 -50.26 -21.38
CA PRO A 60 -9.38 -49.40 -20.52
C PRO A 60 -8.68 -48.27 -21.37
N PRO A 61 -7.62 -47.54 -20.92
CA PRO A 61 -7.26 -46.21 -21.41
C PRO A 61 -6.32 -46.21 -22.63
N HIS A 62 -6.28 -45.13 -23.43
CA HIS A 62 -5.03 -44.56 -23.98
C HIS A 62 -5.25 -43.24 -24.75
N SER A 63 -4.28 -42.35 -24.53
CA SER A 63 -3.77 -41.25 -25.36
C SER A 63 -4.06 -41.31 -26.87
N ASN A 64 -4.52 -40.21 -27.47
CA ASN A 64 -3.71 -39.34 -28.34
C ASN A 64 -4.56 -38.26 -29.04
N HIS A 65 -3.88 -37.13 -29.26
CA HIS A 65 -4.21 -36.06 -30.19
C HIS A 65 -5.02 -36.48 -31.42
N VAL A 66 -6.13 -35.77 -31.66
CA VAL A 66 -6.63 -35.49 -33.01
C VAL A 66 -7.11 -34.04 -33.04
N GLY A 67 -6.39 -33.21 -33.80
CA GLY A 67 -6.79 -31.85 -34.13
C GLY A 67 -7.85 -31.82 -35.23
N LEU A 68 -8.71 -30.81 -35.17
CA LEU A 68 -9.63 -30.36 -36.22
C LEU A 68 -9.74 -28.81 -36.13
N PRO A 69 -10.07 -28.11 -37.23
CA PRO A 69 -9.19 -27.07 -37.76
C PRO A 69 -9.66 -25.63 -37.49
N ASN A 70 -8.68 -24.75 -37.27
CA ASN A 70 -8.80 -23.30 -37.33
C ASN A 70 -9.01 -22.82 -38.77
N GLY A 71 -9.94 -21.88 -38.94
CA GLY A 71 -10.13 -21.14 -40.18
C GLY A 71 -10.83 -19.81 -39.92
N LEU A 72 -10.08 -18.72 -40.11
CA LEU A 72 -10.54 -17.34 -40.35
C LEU A 72 -11.06 -16.55 -39.13
N LYS A 73 -10.12 -16.06 -38.29
CA LYS A 73 -10.28 -14.81 -37.50
C LYS A 73 -8.96 -14.19 -36.99
N GLU A 74 -7.85 -14.94 -36.98
CA GLU A 74 -6.57 -14.50 -36.34
C GLU A 74 -5.62 -13.64 -37.21
N THR A 75 -5.89 -13.44 -38.51
CA THR A 75 -4.90 -12.80 -39.40
C THR A 75 -4.96 -11.27 -39.41
N ASN A 76 -6.07 -10.64 -39.02
CA ASN A 76 -6.18 -9.18 -38.99
C ASN A 76 -5.72 -8.56 -37.65
N GLN A 77 -5.98 -9.24 -36.53
CA GLN A 77 -5.61 -8.75 -35.19
C GLN A 77 -4.09 -8.73 -34.99
N THR A 78 -3.42 -9.81 -35.38
CA THR A 78 -1.96 -9.95 -35.25
C THR A 78 -1.21 -8.94 -36.13
N ARG A 79 -1.77 -8.59 -37.29
CA ARG A 79 -1.20 -7.60 -38.21
C ARG A 79 -1.41 -6.17 -37.73
N LEU A 80 -2.59 -5.84 -37.18
CA LEU A 80 -2.85 -4.56 -36.53
C LEU A 80 -1.90 -4.33 -35.34
N MET A 81 -1.63 -5.38 -34.54
CA MET A 81 -0.71 -5.29 -33.40
C MET A 81 0.75 -5.05 -33.83
N ALA A 82 1.17 -5.61 -34.98
CA ALA A 82 2.51 -5.37 -35.52
C ALA A 82 2.65 -3.95 -36.10
N GLU A 83 1.67 -3.49 -36.88
CA GLU A 83 1.67 -2.16 -37.51
C GLU A 83 1.53 -1.02 -36.46
N GLN A 84 0.79 -1.26 -35.35
CA GLN A 84 0.69 -0.31 -34.24
C GLN A 84 1.91 -0.34 -33.31
N ARG A 85 2.58 -1.48 -33.11
CA ARG A 85 3.86 -1.57 -32.37
C ARG A 85 4.97 -0.76 -33.05
N GLU A 86 5.04 -0.76 -34.38
CA GLU A 86 6.01 0.07 -35.12
C GLU A 86 5.67 1.58 -35.06
N SER A 87 4.39 1.93 -35.02
CA SER A 87 3.89 3.31 -34.85
C SER A 87 4.17 3.89 -33.45
N ILE A 88 4.04 3.08 -32.40
CA ILE A 88 4.28 3.49 -31.01
C ILE A 88 5.77 3.68 -30.72
N ASN A 89 6.64 2.83 -31.27
CA ASN A 89 8.10 2.93 -31.09
C ASN A 89 8.78 3.99 -31.98
N GLY A 90 8.04 4.60 -32.93
CA GLY A 90 8.59 5.52 -33.93
C GLY A 90 8.60 7.01 -33.56
N SER A 91 8.17 7.40 -32.35
CA SER A 91 8.07 8.82 -31.94
C SER A 91 8.85 9.13 -30.67
N SER A 92 10.17 9.14 -30.78
CA SER A 92 11.08 9.81 -29.83
C SER A 92 12.40 10.11 -30.55
N ALA A 93 12.42 11.20 -31.33
CA ALA A 93 13.64 11.73 -31.91
C ALA A 93 13.68 13.25 -31.69
N ALA A 94 14.10 13.64 -30.49
CA ALA A 94 14.71 14.93 -30.19
C ALA A 94 15.64 14.74 -28.98
N GLU A 95 16.81 14.14 -29.23
CA GLU A 95 17.88 14.00 -28.23
C GLU A 95 18.76 15.25 -28.22
N ASP A 96 18.79 15.93 -27.07
CA ASP A 96 19.93 16.74 -26.67
C ASP A 96 21.11 15.82 -26.32
N LYS A 97 22.19 15.97 -27.08
CA LYS A 97 23.43 15.21 -26.90
C LYS A 97 24.09 15.55 -25.57
N ILE A 98 24.15 14.59 -24.65
CA ILE A 98 25.19 14.53 -23.62
C ILE A 98 26.04 13.29 -23.91
N GLY A 99 27.29 13.54 -24.28
CA GLY A 99 28.24 12.49 -24.66
C GLY A 99 28.59 11.59 -23.48
N ILE A 100 28.49 10.27 -23.69
CA ILE A 100 29.11 9.26 -22.86
C ILE A 100 30.07 8.48 -23.74
N SER A 101 31.35 8.55 -23.39
CA SER A 101 32.44 7.82 -24.03
C SER A 101 32.30 6.31 -23.80
N ASN A 102 32.43 5.53 -24.88
CA ASN A 102 32.60 4.09 -24.83
C ASN A 102 33.87 3.71 -24.04
N GLY A 103 33.71 2.88 -23.02
CA GLY A 103 34.80 2.26 -22.27
C GLY A 103 34.38 0.89 -21.72
N ASP A 104 34.95 -0.14 -22.32
CA ASP A 104 35.19 -1.51 -21.84
C ASP A 104 34.16 -2.25 -20.97
N GLN A 105 33.63 -3.32 -21.56
CA GLN A 105 32.96 -4.44 -20.86
C GLN A 105 33.96 -5.19 -19.95
N PRO A 106 33.57 -5.50 -18.69
CA PRO A 106 34.12 -6.64 -17.99
C PRO A 106 33.03 -7.71 -17.77
N THR A 107 33.28 -8.87 -18.34
CA THR A 107 32.70 -10.15 -17.92
C THR A 107 33.10 -10.47 -16.48
N THR A 108 32.17 -10.56 -15.53
CA THR A 108 32.20 -11.49 -14.37
C THR A 108 30.84 -11.47 -13.66
N ASN A 109 30.35 -12.65 -13.26
CA ASN A 109 29.22 -12.85 -12.35
C ASN A 109 29.55 -12.29 -10.95
N GLY A 110 29.44 -10.98 -10.76
CA GLY A 110 29.44 -10.33 -9.47
C GLY A 110 28.10 -9.62 -9.26
N GLN A 111 27.30 -10.07 -8.29
CA GLN A 111 26.16 -9.27 -7.83
C GLN A 111 26.69 -7.88 -7.44
N ALA A 112 26.17 -6.83 -8.07
CA ALA A 112 26.56 -5.46 -7.75
C ALA A 112 26.37 -5.22 -6.25
N LYS A 113 27.37 -4.64 -5.57
CA LYS A 113 27.25 -4.29 -4.16
C LYS A 113 26.08 -3.30 -3.98
N LYS A 114 25.01 -3.74 -3.32
CA LYS A 114 23.95 -2.84 -2.84
C LYS A 114 24.49 -2.04 -1.65
N TYR A 115 24.36 -0.72 -1.71
CA TYR A 115 24.69 0.16 -0.59
C TYR A 115 23.40 0.62 0.08
N PRO A 116 23.22 0.37 1.39
CA PRO A 116 22.02 0.74 2.10
C PRO A 116 21.97 2.26 2.31
N LYS A 117 20.76 2.83 2.38
CA LYS A 117 20.59 4.24 2.75
C LYS A 117 21.04 4.55 4.18
N LEU A 118 20.91 3.57 5.08
CA LEU A 118 21.30 3.67 6.49
C LEU A 118 22.24 2.50 6.83
N PRO A 119 23.44 2.73 7.40
CA PRO A 119 24.39 1.67 7.70
C PRO A 119 24.18 0.96 9.05
N GLY A 120 23.25 1.40 9.92
CA GLY A 120 23.10 0.83 11.28
C GLY A 120 21.70 0.38 11.64
N ILE A 121 21.60 -0.74 12.37
CA ILE A 121 20.37 -1.22 13.03
C ILE A 121 20.66 -1.54 14.49
N ILE A 122 19.81 -1.10 15.39
CA ILE A 122 19.83 -1.42 16.81
C ILE A 122 18.56 -2.18 17.16
N PHE A 123 18.69 -3.37 17.75
CA PHE A 123 17.57 -4.18 18.24
C PHE A 123 17.53 -4.21 19.78
N ASP A 124 16.33 -4.16 20.33
CA ASP A 124 16.08 -4.65 21.70
C ASP A 124 16.14 -6.19 21.77
N ILE A 125 16.23 -6.74 22.98
CA ILE A 125 16.13 -8.18 23.24
C ILE A 125 14.69 -8.60 23.54
N GLY A 126 14.15 -8.11 24.66
CA GLY A 126 12.87 -8.59 25.20
C GLY A 126 11.72 -8.25 24.27
N ASP A 127 10.85 -9.23 24.01
CA ASP A 127 9.68 -9.11 23.14
C ASP A 127 10.00 -8.70 21.68
N VAL A 128 11.29 -8.70 21.30
CA VAL A 128 11.80 -8.45 19.95
C VAL A 128 12.60 -9.67 19.45
N LEU A 129 13.78 -9.92 20.02
CA LEU A 129 14.66 -11.04 19.68
C LEU A 129 14.27 -12.33 20.41
N CYS A 130 13.56 -12.25 21.53
CA CYS A 130 12.99 -13.41 22.21
C CYS A 130 11.67 -13.09 22.86
N ASN A 131 10.88 -14.15 23.05
CA ASN A 131 9.70 -14.15 23.88
C ASN A 131 9.84 -15.26 24.91
N TRP A 132 9.14 -15.11 26.03
CA TRP A 132 9.00 -16.17 27.03
C TRP A 132 7.56 -16.70 27.00
N THR A 133 7.38 -17.98 27.32
CA THR A 133 6.05 -18.57 27.50
C THR A 133 5.89 -18.90 28.97
N ALA A 134 4.87 -18.31 29.62
CA ALA A 134 4.62 -18.55 31.02
C ALA A 134 4.47 -20.05 31.33
N PRO A 135 5.36 -20.66 32.14
CA PRO A 135 5.22 -22.05 32.52
C PRO A 135 3.95 -22.29 33.35
N GLU A 136 3.35 -23.49 33.22
CA GLU A 136 2.09 -23.84 33.90
C GLU A 136 2.17 -23.71 35.44
N SER A 137 3.36 -23.90 36.01
CA SER A 137 3.63 -23.87 37.46
C SER A 137 4.60 -22.76 37.86
N LEU A 138 4.24 -21.51 37.55
CA LEU A 138 4.97 -20.34 38.08
C LEU A 138 4.56 -20.06 39.54
N PRO A 139 5.52 -19.96 40.47
CA PRO A 139 5.22 -19.61 41.87
C PRO A 139 4.76 -18.15 42.01
N VAL A 140 5.05 -17.31 41.02
CA VAL A 140 4.60 -15.91 40.93
C VAL A 140 3.90 -15.67 39.60
N ALA A 141 2.69 -15.10 39.64
CA ALA A 141 1.90 -14.84 38.44
C ALA A 141 2.66 -13.95 37.42
N PRO A 142 2.53 -14.18 36.09
CA PRO A 142 3.21 -13.38 35.06
C PRO A 142 3.03 -11.87 35.21
N ALA A 143 1.82 -11.41 35.54
CA ALA A 143 1.54 -9.99 35.77
C ALA A 143 2.36 -9.38 36.91
N MET A 144 2.70 -10.18 37.93
CA MET A 144 3.54 -9.76 39.04
C MET A 144 5.01 -9.66 38.63
N LEU A 145 5.53 -10.59 37.81
CA LEU A 145 6.87 -10.47 37.21
C LEU A 145 7.00 -9.19 36.36
N HIS A 146 5.99 -8.87 35.55
CA HIS A 146 5.96 -7.61 34.80
C HIS A 146 5.95 -6.38 35.71
N ARG A 147 5.29 -6.45 36.88
CA ARG A 147 5.28 -5.35 37.84
C ARG A 147 6.62 -5.22 38.56
N PHE A 148 7.28 -6.32 38.92
CA PHE A 148 8.63 -6.30 39.49
C PHE A 148 9.61 -5.56 38.57
N ARG A 149 9.58 -5.84 37.27
CA ARG A 149 10.41 -5.17 36.25
C ARG A 149 10.19 -3.65 36.15
N LYS A 150 9.08 -3.13 36.66
CA LYS A 150 8.76 -1.69 36.66
C LYS A 150 9.13 -0.97 37.96
N THR A 151 9.73 -1.67 38.92
CA THR A 151 10.10 -1.09 40.22
C THR A 151 11.44 -0.35 40.14
N ARG A 152 11.67 0.54 41.11
CA ARG A 152 12.98 1.17 41.31
C ARG A 152 14.09 0.15 41.57
N PHE A 153 13.79 -0.93 42.29
CA PHE A 153 14.75 -1.98 42.61
C PHE A 153 15.22 -2.70 41.35
N TRP A 154 14.28 -3.03 40.45
CA TRP A 154 14.64 -3.61 39.17
C TRP A 154 15.43 -2.65 38.28
N TYR A 155 15.06 -1.36 38.27
CA TYR A 155 15.83 -0.34 37.57
C TYR A 155 17.28 -0.26 38.08
N ASP A 156 17.50 -0.26 39.40
CA ASP A 156 18.85 -0.26 39.97
C ASP A 156 19.61 -1.57 39.66
N TYR A 157 18.90 -2.70 39.56
CA TYR A 157 19.46 -3.98 39.12
C TYR A 157 19.85 -3.97 37.63
N ASP A 158 18.99 -3.42 36.76
CA ASP A 158 19.26 -3.23 35.33
C ASP A 158 20.50 -2.34 35.11
N LEU A 159 20.74 -1.36 35.97
CA LEU A 159 21.92 -0.50 35.92
C LEU A 159 23.19 -1.13 36.51
N GLY A 160 23.10 -2.30 37.16
CA GLY A 160 24.20 -2.92 37.89
C GLY A 160 24.56 -2.20 39.20
N MET A 161 23.67 -1.36 39.72
CA MET A 161 23.84 -0.63 40.99
C MET A 161 23.38 -1.44 42.21
N MET A 162 22.65 -2.54 41.97
CA MET A 162 22.10 -3.45 42.96
C MET A 162 22.35 -4.89 42.52
N SER A 163 22.68 -5.79 43.44
CA SER A 163 22.80 -7.22 43.15
C SER A 163 21.43 -7.88 42.99
N GLN A 164 21.41 -9.10 42.41
CA GLN A 164 20.17 -9.87 42.26
C GLN A 164 19.52 -10.14 43.62
N ASP A 165 20.31 -10.59 44.61
CA ASP A 165 19.82 -10.93 45.94
C ASP A 165 19.22 -9.71 46.65
N GLU A 166 19.88 -8.54 46.55
CA GLU A 166 19.35 -7.30 47.10
C GLU A 166 18.04 -6.89 46.41
N CYS A 167 17.97 -7.01 45.08
CA CYS A 167 16.77 -6.71 44.32
C CYS A 167 15.60 -7.61 44.75
N TYR A 168 15.83 -8.93 44.81
CA TYR A 168 14.79 -9.90 45.18
C TYR A 168 14.36 -9.72 46.64
N HIS A 169 15.29 -9.40 47.54
CA HIS A 169 14.99 -9.06 48.93
C HIS A 169 14.08 -7.83 49.05
N GLN A 170 14.34 -6.76 48.29
CA GLN A 170 13.50 -5.56 48.30
C GLN A 170 12.12 -5.81 47.67
N LEU A 171 12.06 -6.59 46.58
CA LEU A 171 10.81 -7.01 45.95
C LEU A 171 9.97 -7.86 46.89
N SER A 172 10.59 -8.82 47.59
CA SER A 172 9.95 -9.66 48.58
C SER A 172 9.29 -8.83 49.68
N LYS A 173 10.04 -7.88 50.26
CA LYS A 173 9.50 -6.97 51.28
C LYS A 173 8.37 -6.08 50.76
N GLN A 174 8.47 -5.57 49.54
CA GLN A 174 7.47 -4.66 48.99
C GLN A 174 6.15 -5.36 48.66
N TYR A 175 6.21 -6.59 48.16
CA TYR A 175 5.05 -7.29 47.60
C TYR A 175 4.58 -8.49 48.43
N ASP A 176 5.22 -8.77 49.56
CA ASP A 176 4.91 -9.89 50.46
C ASP A 176 4.93 -11.25 49.73
N VAL A 177 5.98 -11.46 48.92
CA VAL A 177 6.25 -12.70 48.19
C VAL A 177 7.56 -13.28 48.69
N ALA A 178 7.66 -14.60 48.89
CA ALA A 178 8.91 -15.20 49.35
C ALA A 178 10.03 -14.99 48.32
N GLU A 179 11.24 -14.65 48.76
CA GLU A 179 12.40 -14.45 47.88
C GLU A 179 12.68 -15.67 46.99
N ALA A 180 12.49 -16.87 47.55
CA ALA A 180 12.63 -18.13 46.81
C ALA A 180 11.62 -18.25 45.66
N ASP A 181 10.37 -17.82 45.86
CA ASP A 181 9.34 -17.83 44.81
C ASP A 181 9.67 -16.81 43.71
N ILE A 182 10.21 -15.64 44.08
CA ILE A 182 10.67 -14.63 43.09
C ILE A 182 11.81 -15.20 42.26
N ALA A 183 12.82 -15.79 42.90
CA ALA A 183 13.97 -16.38 42.22
C ALA A 183 13.54 -17.52 41.29
N GLU A 184 12.74 -18.47 41.79
CA GLU A 184 12.24 -19.59 41.00
C GLU A 184 11.38 -19.11 39.82
N ALA A 185 10.55 -18.08 40.00
CA ALA A 185 9.74 -17.54 38.91
C ALA A 185 10.59 -16.91 37.80
N PHE A 186 11.64 -16.16 38.14
CA PHE A 186 12.55 -15.59 37.13
C PHE A 186 13.42 -16.65 36.47
N ASP A 187 13.89 -17.66 37.21
CA ASP A 187 14.63 -18.80 36.65
C ASP A 187 13.76 -19.57 35.64
N LYS A 188 12.52 -19.91 36.02
CA LYS A 188 11.55 -20.55 35.10
C LYS A 188 11.22 -19.68 33.89
N ALA A 189 11.07 -18.36 34.08
CA ALA A 189 10.85 -17.44 32.97
C ALA A 189 12.06 -17.44 32.01
N ARG A 190 13.29 -17.44 32.55
CA ARG A 190 14.54 -17.49 31.79
C ARG A 190 14.67 -18.80 31.00
N GLU A 191 14.39 -19.93 31.62
CA GLU A 191 14.40 -21.25 30.96
C GLU A 191 13.39 -21.32 29.81
N SER A 192 12.24 -20.67 29.97
CA SER A 192 11.17 -20.61 28.96
C SER A 192 11.45 -19.62 27.81
N LEU A 193 12.54 -18.85 27.86
CA LEU A 193 12.90 -17.94 26.77
C LEU A 193 13.12 -18.73 25.49
N SER A 194 12.56 -18.20 24.40
CA SER A 194 12.67 -18.75 23.06
C SER A 194 13.08 -17.65 22.08
N PRO A 195 14.09 -17.89 21.23
CA PRO A 195 14.45 -16.95 20.19
C PRO A 195 13.28 -16.72 19.23
N ASN A 196 13.15 -15.48 18.77
CA ASN A 196 12.24 -15.13 17.69
C ASN A 196 12.89 -15.47 16.35
N GLY A 197 12.77 -16.73 15.92
CA GLY A 197 13.43 -17.25 14.72
C GLY A 197 13.20 -16.39 13.47
N ALA A 198 11.98 -15.87 13.28
CA ALA A 198 11.66 -15.00 12.15
C ALA A 198 12.46 -13.68 12.16
N VAL A 199 12.75 -13.10 13.33
CA VAL A 199 13.59 -11.89 13.43
C VAL A 199 15.05 -12.23 13.15
N PHE A 200 15.55 -13.36 13.65
CA PHE A 200 16.90 -13.84 13.33
C PHE A 200 17.07 -14.12 11.83
N ASP A 201 16.07 -14.71 11.17
CA ASP A 201 16.05 -14.92 9.73
C ASP A 201 16.10 -13.59 8.95
N ILE A 202 15.38 -12.57 9.40
CA ILE A 202 15.43 -11.21 8.82
C ILE A 202 16.83 -10.61 8.98
N ILE A 203 17.43 -10.69 10.17
CA ILE A 203 18.79 -10.18 10.41
C ILE A 203 19.79 -10.91 9.50
N ARG A 204 19.68 -12.24 9.38
CA ARG A 204 20.53 -13.04 8.49
C ARG A 204 20.38 -12.60 7.04
N ALA A 205 19.15 -12.44 6.55
CA ALA A 205 18.87 -11.97 5.20
C ALA A 205 19.43 -10.58 4.92
N ILE A 206 19.38 -9.67 5.91
CA ILE A 206 19.97 -8.33 5.80
C ILE A 206 21.50 -8.40 5.73
N LYS A 207 22.14 -9.16 6.61
CA LYS A 207 23.60 -9.36 6.55
C LYS A 207 24.01 -10.05 5.24
N ASP A 208 23.19 -10.95 4.71
CA ASP A 208 23.47 -11.57 3.43
C ASP A 208 23.33 -10.58 2.26
N THR A 209 22.29 -9.77 2.27
CA THR A 209 22.00 -8.81 1.19
C THR A 209 22.99 -7.65 1.16
N TYR A 210 23.31 -7.09 2.32
CA TYR A 210 24.12 -5.87 2.44
C TYR A 210 25.54 -6.12 2.93
N ARG A 211 25.86 -7.35 3.37
CA ARG A 211 27.20 -7.75 3.86
C ARG A 211 27.70 -6.76 4.92
N GLU A 212 28.95 -6.33 4.80
CA GLU A 212 29.60 -5.39 5.72
C GLU A 212 29.06 -3.95 5.65
N ALA A 213 28.14 -3.64 4.73
CA ALA A 213 27.59 -2.30 4.58
C ALA A 213 26.55 -1.95 5.65
N ILE A 214 25.97 -2.95 6.32
CA ILE A 214 25.09 -2.76 7.49
C ILE A 214 25.75 -3.38 8.72
N LYS A 215 25.72 -2.62 9.81
CA LYS A 215 26.10 -3.07 11.15
C LYS A 215 24.86 -3.25 12.02
N VAL A 216 24.80 -4.38 12.70
CA VAL A 216 23.67 -4.78 13.54
C VAL A 216 24.12 -4.79 15.00
N TYR A 217 23.45 -4.02 15.83
CA TYR A 217 23.78 -3.85 17.24
C TYR A 217 22.60 -4.25 18.11
N LEU A 218 22.92 -4.56 19.37
CA LEU A 218 21.95 -4.84 20.41
C LEU A 218 21.99 -3.71 21.45
N MET A 219 20.83 -3.19 21.85
CA MET A 219 20.69 -2.24 22.96
C MET A 219 19.54 -2.66 23.89
N SER A 220 19.86 -3.16 25.09
CA SER A 220 18.88 -3.74 25.99
C SER A 220 19.03 -3.26 27.44
N ASN A 221 17.88 -3.08 28.10
CA ASN A 221 17.82 -2.99 29.55
C ASN A 221 17.83 -4.41 30.11
N ILE A 222 18.98 -4.83 30.64
CA ILE A 222 19.16 -6.19 31.13
C ILE A 222 20.22 -6.22 32.25
N PRO A 223 19.94 -6.87 33.38
CA PRO A 223 20.91 -7.04 34.45
C PRO A 223 22.08 -7.94 34.02
N ALA A 224 23.23 -7.80 34.68
CA ALA A 224 24.45 -8.50 34.27
C ALA A 224 24.31 -10.04 34.33
N ALA A 225 23.67 -10.57 35.37
CA ALA A 225 23.47 -12.01 35.53
C ALA A 225 22.57 -12.59 34.43
N GLU A 226 21.46 -11.92 34.13
CA GLU A 226 20.54 -12.30 33.05
C GLU A 226 21.24 -12.28 31.68
N TRP A 227 22.02 -11.23 31.42
CA TRP A 227 22.77 -11.13 30.17
C TRP A 227 23.82 -12.23 30.03
N GLN A 228 24.52 -12.58 31.10
CA GLN A 228 25.54 -13.63 31.06
C GLN A 228 24.93 -14.97 30.65
N VAL A 229 23.82 -15.36 31.27
CA VAL A 229 23.12 -16.61 30.92
C VAL A 229 22.61 -16.58 29.49
N LEU A 230 21.98 -15.48 29.07
CA LEU A 230 21.42 -15.34 27.73
C LEU A 230 22.52 -15.36 26.65
N LYS A 231 23.70 -14.78 26.93
CA LYS A 231 24.83 -14.74 26.00
C LYS A 231 25.47 -16.12 25.79
N GLU A 232 25.39 -17.01 26.78
CA GLU A 232 25.89 -18.38 26.72
C GLU A 232 24.90 -19.35 26.04
N ASP A 233 23.64 -18.94 25.86
CA ASP A 233 22.60 -19.73 25.23
C ASP A 233 22.81 -19.86 23.71
N THR A 234 23.15 -21.07 23.26
CA THR A 234 23.44 -21.39 21.86
C THR A 234 22.23 -21.39 20.95
N ARG A 235 21.01 -21.26 21.48
CA ARG A 235 19.79 -21.08 20.68
C ARG A 235 19.77 -19.72 19.97
N PHE A 236 20.56 -18.75 20.44
CA PHE A 236 20.64 -17.42 19.89
C PHE A 236 21.90 -17.23 19.03
N GLU A 237 21.72 -16.75 17.80
CA GLU A 237 22.82 -16.50 16.87
C GLU A 237 23.49 -15.14 17.13
N TRP A 238 24.15 -15.00 18.28
CA TRP A 238 24.80 -13.75 18.68
C TRP A 238 25.90 -13.28 17.71
N SER A 239 26.46 -14.18 16.90
CA SER A 239 27.43 -13.85 15.84
C SER A 239 26.88 -12.93 14.74
N LEU A 240 25.55 -12.77 14.64
CA LEU A 240 24.92 -11.81 13.74
C LEU A 240 25.11 -10.36 14.20
N PHE A 241 25.48 -10.11 15.45
CA PHE A 241 25.60 -8.76 16.01
C PHE A 241 27.06 -8.29 16.02
N ASP A 242 27.27 -7.06 15.57
CA ASP A 242 28.56 -6.37 15.55
C ASP A 242 28.91 -5.72 16.90
N GLY A 243 27.94 -5.60 17.81
CA GLY A 243 28.17 -5.07 19.16
C GLY A 243 26.97 -5.23 20.09
N PHE A 244 27.26 -5.32 21.40
CA PHE A 244 26.26 -5.48 22.46
C PHE A 244 26.37 -4.32 23.45
N TYR A 245 25.25 -3.63 23.68
CA TYR A 245 25.15 -2.52 24.63
C TYR A 245 24.07 -2.86 25.66
N THR A 246 24.47 -3.33 26.83
CA THR A 246 23.56 -3.67 27.93
C THR A 246 23.59 -2.60 29.01
N SER A 247 22.44 -2.33 29.62
CA SER A 247 22.32 -1.28 30.64
C SER A 247 23.25 -1.48 31.82
N SER A 248 23.43 -2.73 32.25
CA SER A 248 24.26 -3.13 33.39
C SER A 248 25.75 -2.91 33.15
N ALA A 249 26.21 -3.01 31.90
CA ALA A 249 27.61 -2.79 31.55
C ALA A 249 28.00 -1.31 31.54
N VAL A 250 27.05 -0.42 31.25
CA VAL A 250 27.32 1.02 31.06
C VAL A 250 26.71 1.92 32.12
N GLY A 251 25.85 1.39 33.01
CA GLY A 251 25.17 2.16 34.05
C GLY A 251 24.18 3.19 33.49
N MET A 252 23.57 2.90 32.34
CA MET A 252 22.55 3.71 31.67
C MET A 252 21.47 2.79 31.12
N CYS A 253 20.21 3.23 31.06
CA CYS A 253 19.13 2.40 30.54
C CYS A 253 18.22 3.19 29.60
N LYS A 254 17.47 2.51 28.73
CA LYS A 254 16.38 3.10 27.95
C LYS A 254 15.24 3.44 28.92
N PRO A 255 14.54 4.59 28.78
CA PRO A 255 14.60 5.56 27.68
C PRO A 255 15.56 6.74 27.92
N GLU A 256 16.58 6.63 28.77
CA GLU A 256 17.51 7.75 29.04
C GLU A 256 18.28 8.14 27.78
N LEU A 257 18.16 9.40 27.35
CA LEU A 257 18.83 9.92 26.14
C LEU A 257 20.36 9.72 26.14
N ARG A 258 20.98 9.66 27.33
CA ARG A 258 22.42 9.40 27.46
C ARG A 258 22.82 8.01 26.98
N PHE A 259 21.96 6.99 27.10
CA PHE A 259 22.29 5.65 26.65
C PHE A 259 22.34 5.58 25.12
N TYR A 260 21.36 6.16 24.43
CA TYR A 260 21.38 6.27 22.96
C TYR A 260 22.60 7.05 22.45
N ARG A 261 22.92 8.19 23.08
CA ARG A 261 24.11 8.99 22.73
C ARG A 261 25.41 8.21 22.93
N HIS A 262 25.49 7.43 24.01
CA HIS A 262 26.62 6.55 24.26
C HIS A 262 26.77 5.51 23.14
N VAL A 263 25.69 4.81 22.76
CA VAL A 263 25.71 3.82 21.68
C VAL A 263 26.12 4.47 20.34
N LEU A 264 25.55 5.62 19.98
CA LEU A 264 25.93 6.35 18.77
C LEU A 264 27.41 6.75 18.78
N GLN A 265 27.94 7.20 19.93
CA GLN A 265 29.36 7.52 20.08
C GLN A 265 30.26 6.29 19.92
N GLN A 266 29.87 5.14 20.49
CA GLN A 266 30.66 3.90 20.41
C GLN A 266 30.64 3.29 19.00
N THR A 267 29.52 3.40 18.30
CA THR A 267 29.36 2.91 16.92
C THR A 267 29.94 3.86 15.88
N GLY A 268 30.12 5.14 16.22
CA GLY A 268 30.55 6.19 15.30
C GLY A 268 29.47 6.62 14.31
N LEU A 269 28.23 6.17 14.50
CA LEU A 269 27.10 6.46 13.61
C LEU A 269 26.34 7.72 14.06
N LYS A 270 25.81 8.47 13.09
CA LYS A 270 24.90 9.59 13.35
C LYS A 270 23.48 9.07 13.60
N PRO A 271 22.62 9.82 14.31
CA PRO A 271 21.22 9.45 14.47
C PRO A 271 20.50 9.15 13.15
N SER A 272 20.75 9.94 12.11
CA SER A 272 20.16 9.77 10.77
C SER A 272 20.64 8.53 10.01
N GLU A 273 21.68 7.86 10.50
CA GLU A 273 22.32 6.68 9.88
C GLU A 273 21.86 5.37 10.54
N VAL A 274 20.99 5.44 11.56
CA VAL A 274 20.61 4.29 12.38
C VAL A 274 19.09 4.10 12.44
N VAL A 275 18.70 2.82 12.44
CA VAL A 275 17.36 2.36 12.79
C VAL A 275 17.34 1.77 14.19
N LEU A 276 16.33 2.09 15.00
CA LEU A 276 16.00 1.37 16.24
C LEU A 276 14.76 0.50 16.07
N VAL A 277 14.80 -0.73 16.58
CA VAL A 277 13.67 -1.66 16.69
C VAL A 277 13.49 -2.03 18.17
N ASP A 278 12.35 -1.65 18.73
CA ASP A 278 12.05 -1.80 20.17
C ASP A 278 10.53 -1.95 20.34
N ASP A 279 10.04 -2.80 21.25
CA ASP A 279 8.61 -3.02 21.47
C ASP A 279 7.97 -1.87 22.29
N ASN A 280 8.77 -1.21 23.13
CA ASN A 280 8.33 -0.20 24.06
C ASN A 280 8.25 1.19 23.40
N GLY A 281 7.05 1.78 23.44
CA GLY A 281 6.78 3.09 22.86
C GLY A 281 7.61 4.24 23.47
N GLU A 282 7.98 4.16 24.74
CA GLU A 282 8.82 5.19 25.39
C GLU A 282 10.25 5.18 24.85
N ASN A 283 10.81 3.98 24.64
CA ASN A 283 12.14 3.80 24.05
C ASN A 283 12.17 4.30 22.60
N VAL A 284 11.13 3.96 21.83
CA VAL A 284 10.96 4.42 20.44
C VAL A 284 10.83 5.95 20.38
N LEU A 285 10.06 6.56 21.29
CA LEU A 285 9.90 8.01 21.36
C LEU A 285 11.22 8.71 21.68
N ALA A 286 11.97 8.21 22.67
CA ALA A 286 13.27 8.74 23.06
C ALA A 286 14.27 8.71 21.88
N ALA A 287 14.33 7.60 21.15
CA ALA A 287 15.19 7.47 19.97
C ALA A 287 14.78 8.45 18.84
N ARG A 288 13.48 8.52 18.53
CA ARG A 288 12.96 9.48 17.53
C ARG A 288 13.26 10.92 17.89
N SER A 289 13.23 11.29 19.17
CA SER A 289 13.57 12.64 19.64
C SER A 289 15.03 13.04 19.33
N LEU A 290 15.91 12.06 19.10
CA LEU A 290 17.30 12.27 18.71
C LEU A 290 17.51 12.25 17.18
N GLY A 291 16.45 12.07 16.40
CA GLY A 291 16.53 11.91 14.94
C GLY A 291 16.84 10.50 14.47
N ILE A 292 16.77 9.49 15.36
CA ILE A 292 16.92 8.08 15.00
C ILE A 292 15.62 7.62 14.34
N LYS A 293 15.71 6.97 13.17
CA LYS A 293 14.53 6.34 12.58
C LYS A 293 14.16 5.12 13.43
N SER A 294 12.90 4.97 13.83
CA SER A 294 12.55 3.90 14.79
C SER A 294 11.23 3.22 14.46
N LEU A 295 11.20 1.90 14.64
CA LEU A 295 10.03 1.04 14.54
C LEU A 295 9.63 0.57 15.94
N ARG A 296 8.35 0.75 16.28
CA ARG A 296 7.76 0.03 17.42
C ARG A 296 7.47 -1.39 16.95
N PHE A 297 8.17 -2.36 17.51
CA PHE A 297 8.05 -3.75 17.09
C PHE A 297 6.71 -4.33 17.52
N THR A 298 6.00 -4.94 16.57
CA THR A 298 4.73 -5.65 16.81
C THR A 298 4.71 -7.02 16.12
N GLY A 299 5.81 -7.42 15.48
CA GLY A 299 5.91 -8.68 14.73
C GLY A 299 6.89 -8.62 13.56
N ALA A 300 7.31 -9.81 13.10
CA ALA A 300 8.34 -9.97 12.08
C ALA A 300 7.91 -9.47 10.68
N LEU A 301 6.64 -9.61 10.29
CA LEU A 301 6.14 -9.13 9.00
C LEU A 301 6.31 -7.60 8.86
N GLY A 302 5.85 -6.84 9.86
CA GLY A 302 5.99 -5.39 9.89
C GLY A 302 7.46 -4.94 9.98
N LEU A 303 8.30 -5.69 10.70
CA LEU A 303 9.74 -5.45 10.74
C LEU A 303 10.37 -5.58 9.35
N ASN A 304 10.14 -6.69 8.66
CA ASN A 304 10.73 -6.95 7.36
C ASN A 304 10.33 -5.89 6.32
N GLN A 305 9.02 -5.58 6.25
CA GLN A 305 8.50 -4.51 5.40
C GLN A 305 9.19 -3.16 5.71
N PHE A 306 9.25 -2.79 6.99
CA PHE A 306 9.87 -1.54 7.41
C PHE A 306 11.35 -1.47 7.02
N LEU A 307 12.13 -2.53 7.28
CA LEU A 307 13.56 -2.53 6.95
C LEU A 307 13.78 -2.46 5.43
N LYS A 308 12.99 -3.17 4.61
CA LYS A 308 13.04 -3.01 3.14
C LYS A 308 12.73 -1.58 2.72
N ASN A 309 11.69 -0.94 3.30
CA ASN A 309 11.34 0.45 2.99
C ASN A 309 12.43 1.45 3.41
N VAL A 310 13.27 1.09 4.39
CA VAL A 310 14.38 1.93 4.83
C VAL A 310 15.62 1.73 3.97
N PHE A 311 16.00 0.50 3.64
CA PHE A 311 17.29 0.20 3.03
C PHE A 311 17.25 0.09 1.51
N ASP A 312 16.16 -0.42 0.94
CA ASP A 312 16.03 -0.58 -0.50
C ASP A 312 15.48 0.69 -1.17
N ASP A 313 15.63 0.75 -2.49
CA ASP A 313 15.01 1.80 -3.27
C ASP A 313 13.54 1.46 -3.62
N PRO A 314 12.56 2.31 -3.23
CA PRO A 314 11.16 2.02 -3.49
C PRO A 314 10.78 2.03 -4.98
N ILE A 315 11.49 2.79 -5.82
CA ILE A 315 11.25 2.81 -7.28
C ILE A 315 11.70 1.48 -7.86
N GLU A 316 12.91 1.02 -7.56
CA GLU A 316 13.42 -0.28 -8.03
C GLU A 316 12.50 -1.43 -7.60
N ARG A 317 12.06 -1.43 -6.33
CA ARG A 317 11.14 -2.44 -5.81
C ARG A 317 9.77 -2.41 -6.49
N GLY A 318 9.22 -1.22 -6.72
CA GLY A 318 7.95 -1.05 -7.43
C GLY A 318 8.04 -1.48 -8.89
N LEU A 319 9.12 -1.13 -9.60
CA LEU A 319 9.36 -1.59 -10.95
C LEU A 319 9.55 -3.11 -11.02
N ALA A 320 10.27 -3.71 -10.07
CA ALA A 320 10.40 -5.16 -9.99
C ALA A 320 9.03 -5.84 -9.79
N PHE A 321 8.17 -5.28 -8.93
CA PHE A 321 6.79 -5.76 -8.78
C PHE A 321 6.03 -5.70 -10.10
N LEU A 322 6.04 -4.57 -10.81
CA LEU A 322 5.33 -4.40 -12.07
C LEU A 322 5.81 -5.39 -13.14
N ASN A 323 7.12 -5.58 -13.26
CA ASN A 323 7.72 -6.52 -14.21
C ASN A 323 7.36 -7.98 -13.91
N ASN A 324 7.42 -8.37 -12.63
CA ASN A 324 7.08 -9.73 -12.20
C ASN A 324 5.60 -10.07 -12.40
N ASN A 325 4.74 -9.06 -12.52
CA ASN A 325 3.29 -9.21 -12.71
C ASN A 325 2.82 -8.69 -14.09
N ALA A 326 3.74 -8.45 -15.03
CA ALA A 326 3.42 -7.91 -16.35
C ALA A 326 2.30 -8.72 -17.02
N LYS A 327 1.34 -8.02 -17.65
CA LYS A 327 0.15 -8.59 -18.32
C LYS A 327 -0.91 -9.27 -17.43
N GLU A 328 -0.63 -9.46 -16.13
CA GLU A 328 -1.51 -10.16 -15.17
C GLU A 328 -2.14 -9.20 -14.14
N MET A 329 -1.88 -7.88 -14.25
CA MET A 329 -2.33 -6.87 -13.28
C MET A 329 -3.79 -6.44 -13.48
N TRP A 330 -4.73 -7.36 -13.29
CA TRP A 330 -6.16 -7.09 -13.40
C TRP A 330 -6.74 -6.33 -12.21
N SER A 331 -7.86 -5.65 -12.45
CA SER A 331 -8.61 -5.02 -11.37
C SER A 331 -9.37 -6.06 -10.57
N ALA A 332 -9.74 -5.70 -9.35
CA ALA A 332 -10.56 -6.55 -8.49
C ALA A 332 -11.65 -5.72 -7.80
N THR A 333 -12.78 -6.35 -7.56
CA THR A 333 -13.85 -5.78 -6.73
C THR A 333 -13.53 -5.93 -5.24
N THR A 334 -14.22 -5.16 -4.39
CA THR A 334 -14.18 -5.36 -2.91
C THR A 334 -14.62 -6.75 -2.45
N GLN A 335 -15.23 -7.56 -3.32
CA GLN A 335 -15.62 -8.94 -3.06
C GLN A 335 -14.59 -9.96 -3.59
N GLY A 336 -13.42 -9.51 -4.07
CA GLY A 336 -12.37 -10.37 -4.60
C GLY A 336 -12.64 -10.93 -6.00
N ARG A 337 -13.68 -10.45 -6.70
CA ARG A 337 -13.90 -10.82 -8.11
C ARG A 337 -12.96 -10.05 -9.02
N GLU A 338 -12.21 -10.76 -9.85
CA GLU A 338 -11.37 -10.19 -10.91
C GLU A 338 -12.24 -9.43 -11.94
N VAL A 339 -11.72 -8.31 -12.43
CA VAL A 339 -12.33 -7.46 -13.45
C VAL A 339 -11.25 -7.18 -14.50
N LYS A 340 -11.48 -7.67 -15.73
CA LYS A 340 -10.65 -7.32 -16.89
C LYS A 340 -11.21 -6.08 -17.55
N ASP A 341 -10.62 -4.94 -17.24
CA ASP A 341 -11.02 -3.63 -17.75
C ASP A 341 -9.88 -2.97 -18.55
N ASN A 342 -10.25 -2.16 -19.55
CA ASN A 342 -9.31 -1.37 -20.33
C ASN A 342 -8.81 -0.14 -19.55
N PHE A 343 -9.64 0.40 -18.66
CA PHE A 343 -9.42 1.72 -18.08
C PHE A 343 -8.23 1.78 -17.13
N ALA A 344 -8.13 0.84 -16.20
CA ALA A 344 -6.98 0.71 -15.30
C ALA A 344 -5.70 0.34 -16.06
N GLN A 345 -5.80 -0.45 -17.13
CA GLN A 345 -4.66 -0.79 -17.99
C GLN A 345 -4.14 0.44 -18.73
N LEU A 346 -5.03 1.30 -19.24
CA LEU A 346 -4.66 2.56 -19.89
C LEU A 346 -4.00 3.53 -18.90
N PHE A 347 -4.51 3.67 -17.67
CA PHE A 347 -3.84 4.48 -16.65
C PHE A 347 -2.48 3.92 -16.22
N LEU A 348 -2.36 2.59 -16.12
CA LEU A 348 -1.10 1.95 -15.82
C LEU A 348 -0.08 2.30 -16.90
N TYR A 349 -0.48 2.19 -18.17
CA TYR A 349 0.34 2.58 -19.31
C TYR A 349 0.70 4.07 -19.29
N GLU A 350 -0.25 4.96 -18.99
CA GLU A 350 0.02 6.39 -18.86
C GLU A 350 1.08 6.70 -17.79
N ALA A 351 1.05 5.98 -16.66
CA ALA A 351 1.97 6.21 -15.55
C ALA A 351 3.42 5.82 -15.90
N VAL A 352 3.60 4.65 -16.52
CA VAL A 352 4.91 4.01 -16.73
C VAL A 352 5.46 4.11 -18.15
N GLY A 353 4.60 4.30 -19.16
CA GLY A 353 4.98 4.38 -20.57
C GLY A 353 5.38 3.05 -21.20
N ASP A 354 5.28 1.92 -20.49
CA ASP A 354 5.69 0.61 -20.96
C ASP A 354 4.46 -0.24 -21.34
N ILE A 355 4.30 -0.49 -22.64
CA ILE A 355 3.19 -1.28 -23.17
C ILE A 355 3.33 -2.77 -22.83
N ASP A 356 4.54 -3.27 -22.56
CA ASP A 356 4.75 -4.68 -22.25
C ASP A 356 4.29 -5.04 -20.83
N LEU A 357 4.01 -4.05 -19.98
CA LEU A 357 3.42 -4.27 -18.65
C LEU A 357 1.90 -4.47 -18.67
N VAL A 358 1.19 -3.95 -19.68
CA VAL A 358 -0.29 -3.88 -19.70
C VAL A 358 -0.94 -4.82 -20.70
N THR A 359 -2.15 -5.28 -20.41
CA THR A 359 -2.96 -6.05 -21.38
C THR A 359 -4.08 -5.18 -21.92
N LEU A 360 -3.95 -4.77 -23.18
CA LEU A 360 -4.92 -3.90 -23.85
C LEU A 360 -5.65 -4.65 -24.97
N THR A 361 -6.97 -4.44 -25.06
CA THR A 361 -7.76 -4.84 -26.24
C THR A 361 -7.88 -3.63 -27.16
N PHE A 362 -7.52 -3.77 -28.44
CA PHE A 362 -7.63 -2.66 -29.39
C PHE A 362 -8.99 -2.66 -30.08
N TYR A 363 -9.60 -1.48 -30.16
CA TYR A 363 -10.90 -1.26 -30.78
C TYR A 363 -10.78 -0.30 -31.98
N ASP A 364 -11.58 -0.59 -33.01
CA ASP A 364 -11.55 0.17 -34.28
C ASP A 364 -12.20 1.56 -34.16
N TRP A 365 -13.04 1.80 -33.15
CA TRP A 365 -13.80 3.05 -33.01
C TRP A 365 -13.84 3.55 -31.57
N THR A 366 -14.92 3.27 -30.84
CA THR A 366 -15.11 3.57 -29.41
C THR A 366 -14.64 2.42 -28.54
N TRP A 367 -14.37 2.73 -27.27
CA TRP A 367 -13.83 1.79 -26.29
C TRP A 367 -14.83 1.52 -25.18
N ASN A 368 -14.83 0.27 -24.72
CA ASN A 368 -15.58 -0.16 -23.56
C ASN A 368 -14.69 -0.20 -22.33
N TYR A 369 -15.22 0.18 -21.17
CA TYR A 369 -14.57 -0.08 -19.89
C TYR A 369 -14.20 -1.55 -19.71
N TYR A 370 -15.12 -2.49 -19.98
CA TYR A 370 -14.87 -3.92 -19.80
C TYR A 370 -14.27 -4.57 -21.05
N ILE A 371 -13.26 -5.41 -20.86
CA ILE A 371 -12.72 -6.29 -21.92
C ILE A 371 -13.63 -7.53 -22.06
N GLU A 372 -14.02 -8.11 -20.92
CA GLU A 372 -14.86 -9.31 -20.85
C GLU A 372 -16.26 -8.99 -20.31
N LYS A 373 -16.97 -10.01 -19.79
CA LYS A 373 -18.34 -9.87 -19.32
C LYS A 373 -18.43 -8.81 -18.22
N PRO A 374 -19.34 -7.82 -18.34
CA PRO A 374 -19.54 -6.80 -17.32
C PRO A 374 -19.96 -7.39 -15.97
N ILE A 375 -19.51 -6.75 -14.88
CA ILE A 375 -19.77 -7.21 -13.51
C ILE A 375 -20.77 -6.28 -12.82
N ASP A 376 -21.79 -6.89 -12.20
CA ASP A 376 -22.81 -6.21 -11.37
C ASP A 376 -23.49 -5.03 -12.10
N THR A 377 -23.74 -5.24 -13.40
CA THR A 377 -24.35 -4.27 -14.31
C THR A 377 -25.17 -5.00 -15.38
N VAL A 378 -25.61 -4.27 -16.40
CA VAL A 378 -26.38 -4.84 -17.52
C VAL A 378 -25.57 -5.83 -18.35
N GLU A 379 -26.27 -6.74 -19.04
CA GLU A 379 -25.66 -7.77 -19.87
C GLU A 379 -24.80 -7.20 -21.02
N LYS A 380 -25.29 -6.15 -21.68
CA LYS A 380 -24.53 -5.40 -22.70
C LYS A 380 -24.18 -4.02 -22.16
N PHE A 381 -22.96 -3.87 -21.66
CA PHE A 381 -22.45 -2.58 -21.20
C PHE A 381 -22.06 -1.70 -22.40
N PRO A 382 -22.51 -0.44 -22.48
CA PRO A 382 -22.19 0.44 -23.60
C PRO A 382 -20.74 0.91 -23.54
N ASP A 383 -20.22 1.29 -24.70
CA ASP A 383 -18.95 2.02 -24.76
C ASP A 383 -19.10 3.37 -24.06
N ASP A 384 -18.01 3.83 -23.45
CA ASP A 384 -17.99 5.04 -22.64
C ASP A 384 -16.96 6.05 -23.16
N ILE A 385 -17.32 7.32 -23.00
CA ILE A 385 -16.51 8.46 -23.45
C ILE A 385 -15.21 8.55 -22.65
N ASP A 386 -15.20 8.08 -21.41
CA ASP A 386 -14.05 8.17 -20.51
C ASP A 386 -12.88 7.29 -21.00
N THR A 387 -13.16 5.99 -21.17
CA THR A 387 -12.22 4.99 -21.68
C THR A 387 -11.82 5.32 -23.12
N THR A 388 -12.78 5.74 -23.94
CA THR A 388 -12.50 6.16 -25.33
C THR A 388 -11.56 7.36 -25.37
N ALA A 389 -11.82 8.40 -24.57
CA ALA A 389 -10.99 9.59 -24.55
C ALA A 389 -9.58 9.26 -24.07
N LEU A 390 -9.43 8.48 -23.00
CA LEU A 390 -8.13 8.07 -22.49
C LEU A 390 -7.36 7.22 -23.52
N ALA A 391 -8.01 6.25 -24.16
CA ALA A 391 -7.39 5.43 -25.19
C ALA A 391 -6.91 6.26 -26.39
N LEU A 392 -7.71 7.21 -26.87
CA LEU A 392 -7.33 8.09 -27.97
C LEU A 392 -6.21 9.07 -27.56
N VAL A 393 -6.22 9.55 -26.32
CA VAL A 393 -5.16 10.40 -25.77
C VAL A 393 -3.83 9.65 -25.69
N LEU A 394 -3.82 8.36 -25.41
CA LEU A 394 -2.59 7.60 -25.23
C LEU A 394 -2.10 6.89 -26.50
N LEU A 395 -3.03 6.35 -27.29
CA LEU A 395 -2.70 5.36 -28.33
C LEU A 395 -3.02 5.83 -29.75
N CYS A 396 -3.87 6.84 -29.93
CA CYS A 396 -4.30 7.26 -31.26
C CYS A 396 -3.35 8.29 -31.89
N ASN A 397 -2.85 7.92 -33.07
CA ASN A 397 -2.06 8.78 -33.96
C ASN A 397 -2.84 9.17 -35.24
N ASP A 398 -4.04 8.62 -35.46
CA ASP A 398 -4.90 8.96 -36.60
C ASP A 398 -5.78 10.17 -36.26
N VAL A 399 -5.35 11.34 -36.74
CA VAL A 399 -6.04 12.62 -36.54
C VAL A 399 -7.43 12.63 -37.15
N LYS A 400 -7.66 11.96 -38.29
CA LYS A 400 -8.99 11.93 -38.92
C LYS A 400 -9.94 11.11 -38.06
N LYS A 401 -9.54 9.90 -37.66
CA LYS A 401 -10.32 9.03 -36.78
C LYS A 401 -10.63 9.73 -35.46
N ALA A 402 -9.66 10.38 -34.84
CA ALA A 402 -9.88 11.14 -33.62
C ALA A 402 -10.90 12.27 -33.80
N ASN A 403 -10.84 13.00 -34.92
CA ASN A 403 -11.81 14.04 -35.24
C ASN A 403 -13.23 13.50 -35.44
N ASP A 404 -13.37 12.40 -36.18
CA ASP A 404 -14.68 11.78 -36.41
C ASP A 404 -15.30 11.29 -35.09
N ILE A 405 -14.50 10.70 -34.19
CA ILE A 405 -14.97 10.27 -32.85
C ILE A 405 -15.31 11.48 -31.97
N MET A 406 -14.51 12.56 -31.99
CA MET A 406 -14.85 13.79 -31.26
C MET A 406 -16.17 14.41 -31.74
N ASP A 407 -16.46 14.37 -33.04
CA ASP A 407 -17.75 14.80 -33.58
C ASP A 407 -18.89 13.91 -33.09
N GLU A 408 -18.64 12.61 -32.87
CA GLU A 408 -19.59 11.71 -32.25
C GLU A 408 -19.79 12.02 -30.76
N VAL A 409 -18.73 12.28 -29.98
CA VAL A 409 -18.82 12.69 -28.57
C VAL A 409 -19.75 13.89 -28.40
N LEU A 410 -19.67 14.89 -29.29
CA LEU A 410 -20.55 16.07 -29.22
C LEU A 410 -22.03 15.78 -29.50
N ARG A 411 -22.37 14.62 -30.07
CA ARG A 411 -23.77 14.16 -30.24
C ARG A 411 -24.34 13.54 -28.97
N TYR A 412 -23.49 13.17 -28.02
CA TYR A 412 -23.87 12.59 -26.73
C TYR A 412 -23.69 13.63 -25.62
N THR A 413 -24.56 14.64 -25.66
CA THR A 413 -24.68 15.67 -24.63
C THR A 413 -26.08 15.63 -24.01
N ASN A 414 -26.19 16.02 -22.73
CA ASN A 414 -27.49 16.15 -22.07
C ASN A 414 -28.21 17.44 -22.54
N ALA A 415 -29.39 17.73 -21.98
CA ALA A 415 -30.18 18.92 -22.34
C ALA A 415 -29.45 20.25 -22.05
N ASP A 416 -28.48 20.25 -21.13
CA ASP A 416 -27.66 21.42 -20.79
C ASP A 416 -26.40 21.54 -21.67
N GLY A 417 -26.20 20.62 -22.62
CA GLY A 417 -25.00 20.57 -23.47
C GLY A 417 -23.77 19.97 -22.76
N ILE A 418 -23.95 19.31 -21.62
CA ILE A 418 -22.86 18.63 -20.89
C ILE A 418 -22.62 17.26 -21.52
N ILE A 419 -21.34 16.93 -21.77
CA ILE A 419 -20.92 15.64 -22.33
C ILE A 419 -21.37 14.50 -21.43
N MET A 420 -22.01 13.50 -22.02
CA MET A 420 -22.48 12.31 -21.33
C MET A 420 -21.36 11.30 -21.07
N THR A 421 -21.60 10.34 -20.18
CA THR A 421 -20.66 9.27 -19.86
C THR A 421 -20.60 8.20 -20.95
N TYR A 422 -21.73 7.89 -21.59
CA TYR A 422 -21.85 6.75 -22.50
C TYR A 422 -22.22 7.21 -23.91
N PHE A 423 -21.79 6.44 -24.91
CA PHE A 423 -22.32 6.49 -26.27
C PHE A 423 -23.71 5.81 -26.36
N ASP A 424 -24.61 6.14 -25.43
CA ASP A 424 -25.97 5.60 -25.33
C ASP A 424 -26.94 6.65 -24.77
N ASN A 425 -27.78 7.23 -25.63
CA ASN A 425 -28.80 8.21 -25.24
C ASN A 425 -29.88 7.64 -24.32
N LYS A 426 -30.01 6.32 -24.19
CA LYS A 426 -30.91 5.69 -23.20
C LYS A 426 -30.33 5.72 -21.79
N ARG A 427 -29.06 6.15 -21.64
CA ARG A 427 -28.33 6.31 -20.38
C ARG A 427 -27.80 7.73 -20.25
N PRO A 428 -28.67 8.73 -20.02
CA PRO A 428 -28.29 10.15 -19.89
C PRO A 428 -27.56 10.42 -18.58
N ARG A 429 -26.37 9.83 -18.41
CA ARG A 429 -25.48 10.02 -17.26
C ARG A 429 -24.40 11.02 -17.63
N VAL A 430 -24.01 11.84 -16.67
CA VAL A 430 -22.90 12.79 -16.75
C VAL A 430 -22.03 12.58 -15.52
N ASP A 431 -20.73 12.82 -15.67
CA ASP A 431 -19.78 12.78 -14.57
C ASP A 431 -18.66 13.79 -14.86
N PRO A 432 -18.24 14.60 -13.87
CA PRO A 432 -17.26 15.66 -14.11
C PRO A 432 -15.87 15.12 -14.44
N ALA A 433 -15.47 13.95 -13.93
CA ALA A 433 -14.19 13.33 -14.28
C ALA A 433 -14.18 12.86 -15.76
N VAL A 434 -15.30 12.32 -16.24
CA VAL A 434 -15.47 11.94 -17.66
C VAL A 434 -15.38 13.18 -18.54
N CYS A 435 -16.01 14.29 -18.14
CA CYS A 435 -15.93 15.56 -18.87
C CYS A 435 -14.48 16.07 -18.96
N VAL A 436 -13.69 15.93 -17.89
CA VAL A 436 -12.27 16.30 -17.91
C VAL A 436 -11.48 15.45 -18.90
N ASN A 437 -11.66 14.12 -18.91
CA ASN A 437 -10.99 13.25 -19.88
C ASN A 437 -11.44 13.51 -21.33
N ALA A 438 -12.73 13.77 -21.56
CA ALA A 438 -13.20 14.22 -22.85
C ALA A 438 -12.47 15.51 -23.27
N LEU A 439 -12.40 16.53 -22.40
CA LEU A 439 -11.65 17.76 -22.73
C LEU A 439 -10.17 17.49 -23.03
N ARG A 440 -9.50 16.59 -22.30
CA ARG A 440 -8.11 16.19 -22.61
C ARG A 440 -7.97 15.69 -24.04
N LEU A 441 -8.92 14.88 -24.52
CA LEU A 441 -8.97 14.45 -25.92
C LEU A 441 -9.10 15.65 -26.87
N PHE A 442 -10.06 16.54 -26.63
CA PHE A 442 -10.28 17.71 -27.49
C PHE A 442 -9.06 18.63 -27.54
N TYR A 443 -8.41 18.89 -26.42
CA TYR A 443 -7.19 19.69 -26.41
C TYR A 443 -6.02 19.00 -27.12
N LYS A 444 -5.81 17.69 -26.93
CA LYS A 444 -4.76 16.93 -27.63
C LYS A 444 -4.83 17.12 -29.15
N PHE A 445 -6.04 17.15 -29.71
CA PHE A 445 -6.27 17.30 -31.15
C PHE A 445 -6.66 18.74 -31.55
N SER A 446 -6.26 19.75 -30.77
CA SER A 446 -6.43 21.18 -31.09
C SER A 446 -7.89 21.63 -31.31
N ARG A 447 -8.83 20.98 -30.63
CA ARG A 447 -10.27 21.31 -30.63
C ARG A 447 -10.80 21.76 -29.28
N GLY A 448 -9.91 22.01 -28.32
CA GLY A 448 -10.26 22.45 -26.97
C GLY A 448 -11.03 23.77 -26.92
N ASP A 449 -10.90 24.63 -27.93
CA ASP A 449 -11.61 25.93 -28.01
C ASP A 449 -13.01 25.85 -28.67
N SER A 450 -13.50 24.64 -28.98
CA SER A 450 -14.83 24.45 -29.56
C SER A 450 -15.92 25.04 -28.64
N PRO A 451 -16.82 25.91 -29.14
CA PRO A 451 -17.92 26.47 -28.34
C PRO A 451 -18.87 25.40 -27.78
N ALA A 452 -18.98 24.25 -28.45
CA ALA A 452 -19.79 23.13 -27.98
C ALA A 452 -19.30 22.51 -26.65
N LEU A 453 -18.04 22.77 -26.27
CA LEU A 453 -17.47 22.30 -25.01
C LEU A 453 -17.77 23.23 -23.83
N GLN A 454 -18.25 24.45 -24.08
CA GLN A 454 -18.39 25.48 -23.05
C GLN A 454 -19.26 25.04 -21.86
N PRO A 455 -20.42 24.38 -22.05
CA PRO A 455 -21.23 23.92 -20.92
C PRO A 455 -20.49 22.91 -20.03
N SER A 456 -19.74 21.99 -20.63
CA SER A 456 -18.93 21.03 -19.87
C SER A 456 -17.77 21.70 -19.14
N LYS A 457 -17.10 22.67 -19.78
CA LYS A 457 -16.02 23.47 -19.16
C LYS A 457 -16.52 24.27 -17.95
N ASP A 458 -17.68 24.92 -18.09
CA ASP A 458 -18.28 25.71 -17.01
C ASP A 458 -18.67 24.79 -15.84
N TRP A 459 -19.31 23.65 -16.13
CA TRP A 459 -19.72 22.71 -15.08
C TRP A 459 -18.53 22.13 -14.29
N ILE A 460 -17.47 21.66 -14.95
CA ILE A 460 -16.30 21.16 -14.22
C ILE A 460 -15.57 22.27 -13.43
N SER A 461 -15.63 23.51 -13.92
CA SER A 461 -15.08 24.66 -13.20
C SER A 461 -15.88 24.95 -11.94
N ASP A 462 -17.21 24.86 -12.01
CA ASP A 462 -18.10 25.00 -10.85
C ASP A 462 -17.90 23.84 -9.85
N VAL A 463 -17.75 22.60 -10.32
CA VAL A 463 -17.42 21.45 -9.48
C VAL A 463 -16.12 21.71 -8.69
N LEU A 464 -15.09 22.25 -9.34
CA LEU A 464 -13.83 22.64 -8.71
C LEU A 464 -14.01 23.81 -7.72
N PHE A 465 -14.81 24.82 -8.09
CA PHE A 465 -15.04 26.02 -7.31
C PHE A 465 -15.81 25.73 -6.02
N TYR A 466 -16.92 25.02 -6.12
CA TYR A 466 -17.80 24.67 -4.99
C TYR A 466 -17.35 23.43 -4.22
N ARG A 467 -16.22 22.80 -4.60
CA ARG A 467 -15.71 21.56 -3.98
C ARG A 467 -16.70 20.40 -4.06
N ALA A 468 -17.50 20.35 -5.13
CA ALA A 468 -18.54 19.32 -5.29
C ALA A 468 -17.97 17.90 -5.46
N TYR A 469 -16.65 17.77 -5.66
CA TYR A 469 -15.94 16.50 -5.81
C TYR A 469 -15.48 15.87 -4.48
N LEU A 470 -15.67 16.53 -3.32
CA LEU A 470 -15.04 16.12 -2.05
C LEU A 470 -15.38 14.69 -1.61
N ASP A 471 -16.62 14.27 -1.82
CA ASP A 471 -17.11 12.93 -1.49
C ASP A 471 -17.00 11.95 -2.67
N GLY A 472 -16.22 12.33 -3.70
CA GLY A 472 -16.18 11.63 -4.97
C GLY A 472 -17.32 12.04 -5.92
N THR A 473 -17.46 11.27 -6.99
CA THR A 473 -18.52 11.38 -7.99
C THR A 473 -19.32 10.08 -8.03
N TYR A 474 -20.28 9.97 -8.96
CA TYR A 474 -21.08 8.75 -9.09
C TYR A 474 -20.23 7.52 -9.41
N TYR A 475 -19.18 7.67 -10.23
CA TYR A 475 -18.29 6.57 -10.64
C TYR A 475 -16.94 6.54 -9.90
N TYR A 476 -16.51 7.66 -9.33
CA TYR A 476 -15.20 7.77 -8.68
C TYR A 476 -15.38 7.99 -7.18
N PRO A 477 -15.00 7.04 -6.32
CA PRO A 477 -15.32 7.11 -4.89
C PRO A 477 -14.52 8.18 -4.13
N THR A 478 -13.59 8.88 -4.78
CA THR A 478 -12.65 9.78 -4.11
C THR A 478 -12.48 11.10 -4.88
N ALA A 479 -12.19 12.16 -4.13
CA ALA A 479 -11.87 13.48 -4.66
C ALA A 479 -10.62 13.49 -5.55
N ASP A 480 -9.64 12.63 -5.23
CA ASP A 480 -8.31 12.70 -5.81
C ASP A 480 -8.31 12.29 -7.29
N VAL A 481 -9.26 11.47 -7.75
CA VAL A 481 -9.38 11.15 -9.19
C VAL A 481 -9.74 12.39 -10.00
N PHE A 482 -10.77 13.15 -9.59
CA PHE A 482 -11.18 14.37 -10.29
C PHE A 482 -10.03 15.39 -10.34
N LEU A 483 -9.38 15.65 -9.20
CA LEU A 483 -8.26 16.59 -9.11
C LEU A 483 -7.04 16.13 -9.93
N PHE A 484 -6.75 14.83 -9.94
CA PHE A 484 -5.69 14.23 -10.74
C PHE A 484 -5.92 14.45 -12.23
N LEU A 485 -7.11 14.12 -12.75
CA LEU A 485 -7.42 14.34 -14.17
C LEU A 485 -7.41 15.82 -14.53
N PHE A 486 -7.93 16.67 -13.65
CA PHE A 486 -7.93 18.11 -13.87
C PHE A 486 -6.50 18.65 -13.95
N SER A 487 -5.60 18.17 -13.09
CA SER A 487 -4.18 18.55 -13.14
C SER A 487 -3.51 18.15 -14.46
N HIS A 488 -3.84 16.97 -15.02
CA HIS A 488 -3.32 16.52 -16.31
C HIS A 488 -3.87 17.35 -17.46
N LEU A 489 -5.16 17.71 -17.42
CA LEU A 489 -5.75 18.64 -18.40
C LEU A 489 -5.00 19.97 -18.42
N LEU A 490 -4.73 20.55 -17.25
CA LEU A 490 -4.07 21.84 -17.17
C LEU A 490 -2.57 21.77 -17.50
N SER A 491 -1.85 20.80 -16.96
CA SER A 491 -0.39 20.70 -17.15
C SER A 491 -0.02 20.43 -18.61
N ALA A 492 -0.84 19.69 -19.34
CA ALA A 492 -0.66 19.46 -20.78
C ALA A 492 -1.05 20.67 -21.64
N ASN A 493 -1.80 21.64 -21.10
CA ASN A 493 -2.39 22.75 -21.86
C ASN A 493 -2.23 24.11 -21.15
N PRO A 494 -0.98 24.59 -20.89
CA PRO A 494 -0.73 25.79 -20.10
C PRO A 494 -1.29 27.09 -20.72
N GLU A 495 -1.48 27.12 -22.04
CA GLU A 495 -1.98 28.30 -22.77
C GLU A 495 -3.52 28.30 -22.94
N SER A 496 -4.20 27.27 -22.47
CA SER A 496 -5.65 27.12 -22.64
C SER A 496 -6.45 28.15 -21.83
N ASP A 497 -7.68 28.43 -22.27
CA ASP A 497 -8.67 29.17 -21.50
C ASP A 497 -8.96 28.50 -20.14
N MET A 498 -9.02 27.17 -20.12
CA MET A 498 -9.17 26.39 -18.88
C MET A 498 -8.02 26.67 -17.92
N TYR A 499 -6.76 26.60 -18.37
CA TYR A 499 -5.61 26.90 -17.50
C TYR A 499 -5.71 28.30 -16.90
N ARG A 500 -5.91 29.33 -17.74
CA ARG A 500 -6.01 30.72 -17.29
C ARG A 500 -7.12 30.93 -16.26
N ARG A 501 -8.25 30.24 -16.41
CA ARG A 501 -9.42 30.39 -15.52
C ARG A 501 -9.26 29.62 -14.21
N THR A 502 -8.71 28.40 -14.22
CA THR A 502 -8.82 27.48 -13.09
C THR A 502 -7.50 27.07 -12.45
N ALA A 503 -6.33 27.40 -13.02
CA ALA A 503 -5.04 26.92 -12.47
C ALA A 503 -4.77 27.41 -11.04
N SER A 504 -5.09 28.68 -10.72
CA SER A 504 -4.94 29.21 -9.36
C SER A 504 -5.85 28.48 -8.37
N LEU A 505 -7.11 28.25 -8.79
CA LEU A 505 -8.11 27.58 -7.97
C LEU A 505 -7.74 26.12 -7.72
N LEU A 506 -7.26 25.40 -8.74
CA LEU A 506 -6.82 24.01 -8.60
C LEU A 506 -5.65 23.91 -7.62
N ARG A 507 -4.70 24.85 -7.65
CA ARG A 507 -3.59 24.87 -6.68
C ARG A 507 -4.10 24.98 -5.25
N GLU A 508 -5.05 25.88 -4.99
CA GLU A 508 -5.68 26.03 -3.67
C GLU A 508 -6.37 24.73 -3.24
N ARG A 509 -7.16 24.12 -4.13
CA ARG A 509 -7.87 22.86 -3.88
C ARG A 509 -6.93 21.68 -3.58
N LEU A 510 -5.79 21.61 -4.27
CA LEU A 510 -4.76 20.59 -4.01
C LEU A 510 -4.08 20.82 -2.65
N GLN A 511 -3.75 22.06 -2.32
CA GLN A 511 -3.14 22.40 -1.02
C GLN A 511 -4.05 22.06 0.16
N GLU A 512 -5.36 22.26 0.04
CA GLU A 512 -6.36 21.86 1.05
C GLU A 512 -6.38 20.36 1.33
N ARG A 513 -5.98 19.54 0.34
CA ARG A 513 -6.01 18.09 0.41
C ARG A 513 -4.71 17.48 0.95
N ILE A 514 -3.59 18.20 0.95
CA ILE A 514 -2.30 17.67 1.42
C ILE A 514 -2.46 17.13 2.84
N GLY A 515 -2.08 15.86 3.03
CA GLY A 515 -2.16 15.21 4.33
C GLY A 515 -3.51 14.57 4.67
N ALA A 516 -4.55 14.74 3.83
CA ALA A 516 -5.81 14.04 4.01
C ALA A 516 -5.61 12.51 3.93
N ASN A 517 -6.47 11.74 4.61
CA ASN A 517 -6.47 10.29 4.54
C ASN A 517 -6.75 9.82 3.11
N GLY A 518 -6.20 8.68 2.74
CA GLY A 518 -6.41 8.03 1.46
C GLY A 518 -5.57 6.76 1.35
N ASP A 519 -5.99 5.84 0.48
CA ASP A 519 -5.17 4.70 0.10
C ASP A 519 -3.97 5.13 -0.77
N ALA A 520 -3.07 4.19 -1.08
CA ALA A 520 -1.86 4.50 -1.85
C ALA A 520 -2.16 5.07 -3.25
N LEU A 521 -3.30 4.74 -3.86
CA LEU A 521 -3.71 5.27 -5.15
C LEU A 521 -4.12 6.74 -5.01
N GLU A 522 -4.95 7.06 -4.03
CA GLU A 522 -5.39 8.42 -3.72
C GLU A 522 -4.20 9.34 -3.41
N LEU A 523 -3.29 8.89 -2.54
CA LEU A 523 -2.09 9.63 -2.19
C LEU A 523 -1.19 9.87 -3.41
N SER A 524 -1.00 8.85 -4.24
CA SER A 524 -0.16 8.96 -5.45
C SER A 524 -0.76 9.93 -6.47
N MET A 525 -2.08 9.84 -6.70
CA MET A 525 -2.82 10.77 -7.55
C MET A 525 -2.69 12.21 -7.06
N ARG A 526 -2.83 12.43 -5.74
CA ARG A 526 -2.68 13.76 -5.13
C ARG A 526 -1.28 14.32 -5.28
N VAL A 527 -0.25 13.52 -4.98
CA VAL A 527 1.15 13.93 -5.12
C VAL A 527 1.46 14.29 -6.58
N ILE A 528 1.05 13.47 -7.55
CA ILE A 528 1.25 13.76 -8.97
C ILE A 528 0.51 15.05 -9.36
N ALA A 529 -0.72 15.24 -8.90
CA ALA A 529 -1.50 16.44 -9.19
C ALA A 529 -0.87 17.71 -8.60
N CYS A 530 -0.41 17.65 -7.35
CA CYS A 530 0.37 18.71 -6.70
C CYS A 530 1.61 19.04 -7.53
N LEU A 531 2.41 18.04 -7.91
CA LEU A 531 3.62 18.24 -8.69
C LEU A 531 3.31 18.83 -10.07
N ASN A 532 2.29 18.34 -10.78
CA ASN A 532 1.82 18.91 -12.05
C ASN A 532 1.52 20.41 -11.95
N MET A 533 1.03 20.87 -10.80
CA MET A 533 0.69 22.27 -10.54
C MET A 533 1.79 23.08 -9.83
N GLY A 534 2.96 22.49 -9.60
CA GLY A 534 4.12 23.15 -8.98
C GLY A 534 4.10 23.19 -7.45
N ILE A 535 3.34 22.30 -6.80
CA ILE A 535 3.21 22.19 -5.34
C ILE A 535 4.04 20.99 -4.85
N LYS A 536 4.82 21.19 -3.78
CA LYS A 536 5.52 20.10 -3.08
C LYS A 536 4.60 19.46 -2.05
N ASP A 537 4.43 18.15 -2.12
CA ASP A 537 3.64 17.34 -1.17
C ASP A 537 4.52 16.27 -0.50
N GLU A 538 5.35 16.70 0.45
CA GLU A 538 6.23 15.80 1.20
C GLU A 538 5.48 14.96 2.24
N VAL A 539 4.27 15.37 2.61
CA VAL A 539 3.46 14.68 3.61
C VAL A 539 2.95 13.38 3.01
N ASP A 540 2.29 13.45 1.87
CA ASP A 540 1.69 12.27 1.26
C ASP A 540 2.77 11.41 0.57
N LEU A 541 3.86 12.02 0.07
CA LEU A 541 5.03 11.27 -0.43
C LEU A 541 5.63 10.33 0.64
N ARG A 542 5.81 10.81 1.88
CA ARG A 542 6.31 9.98 2.99
C ARG A 542 5.34 8.85 3.36
N LYS A 543 4.03 9.08 3.26
CA LYS A 543 3.02 8.04 3.50
C LYS A 543 3.08 6.95 2.43
N ILE A 544 3.21 7.33 1.15
CA ILE A 544 3.36 6.38 0.04
C ILE A 544 4.60 5.50 0.29
N GLU A 545 5.77 6.10 0.48
CA GLU A 545 7.03 5.34 0.72
C GLU A 545 6.92 4.42 1.94
N ALA A 546 6.26 4.85 3.02
CA ALA A 546 6.09 4.04 4.23
C ALA A 546 5.13 2.84 4.03
N SER A 547 4.19 2.93 3.10
CA SER A 547 3.14 1.92 2.85
C SER A 547 3.50 0.85 1.81
N GLN A 548 4.70 0.89 1.21
CA GLN A 548 5.13 -0.12 0.23
C GLN A 548 5.18 -1.51 0.89
N GLN A 549 4.57 -2.50 0.25
CA GLN A 549 4.46 -3.88 0.72
C GLN A 549 5.77 -4.63 0.55
N GLU A 550 5.90 -5.79 1.21
CA GLU A 550 7.14 -6.57 1.21
C GLU A 550 7.60 -6.96 -0.21
N ASP A 551 6.66 -7.32 -1.08
CA ASP A 551 6.88 -7.74 -2.47
C ASP A 551 7.24 -6.59 -3.42
N GLY A 552 7.29 -5.35 -2.91
CA GLY A 552 7.63 -4.14 -3.65
C GLY A 552 6.43 -3.42 -4.25
N GLY A 553 5.24 -4.02 -4.25
CA GLY A 553 4.01 -3.36 -4.68
C GLY A 553 3.41 -2.49 -3.57
N TRP A 554 2.29 -1.85 -3.90
CA TRP A 554 1.39 -1.22 -2.92
C TRP A 554 0.09 -2.00 -2.82
N GLU A 555 -0.68 -1.81 -1.75
CA GLU A 555 -2.01 -2.41 -1.64
C GLU A 555 -2.96 -1.93 -2.72
N ILE A 556 -4.04 -2.68 -2.95
CA ILE A 556 -5.08 -2.30 -3.90
C ILE A 556 -5.71 -0.95 -3.53
N GLY A 557 -5.61 0.03 -4.42
CA GLY A 557 -6.35 1.28 -4.34
C GLY A 557 -7.61 1.25 -5.20
N TRP A 558 -8.66 1.93 -4.73
CA TRP A 558 -10.02 1.82 -5.29
C TRP A 558 -10.32 2.93 -6.30
N LEU A 559 -10.02 2.66 -7.57
CA LEU A 559 -10.15 3.64 -8.66
C LEU A 559 -11.58 4.10 -8.90
N CYS A 560 -12.53 3.17 -9.02
CA CYS A 560 -13.90 3.48 -9.42
C CYS A 560 -14.92 2.58 -8.72
N GLN A 561 -16.20 2.82 -8.94
CA GLN A 561 -17.29 2.03 -8.40
C GLN A 561 -18.44 1.86 -9.39
N THR A 562 -19.20 0.77 -9.24
CA THR A 562 -20.44 0.60 -9.97
C THR A 562 -21.49 1.59 -9.47
N GLY A 563 -22.23 2.22 -10.38
CA GLY A 563 -23.19 3.26 -9.99
C GLY A 563 -24.34 2.79 -9.10
N LYS A 564 -24.86 1.57 -9.31
CA LYS A 564 -26.08 1.09 -8.62
C LYS A 564 -25.79 0.54 -7.22
N THR A 565 -24.70 -0.19 -7.05
CA THR A 565 -24.38 -0.94 -5.83
C THR A 565 -23.19 -0.34 -5.07
N SER A 566 -22.54 0.69 -5.62
CA SER A 566 -21.30 1.27 -5.08
C SER A 566 -20.22 0.20 -4.85
N LEU A 567 -20.23 -0.86 -5.65
CA LEU A 567 -19.23 -1.91 -5.60
C LEU A 567 -17.93 -1.32 -6.13
N LYS A 568 -16.96 -1.11 -5.25
CA LYS A 568 -15.65 -0.55 -5.62
C LYS A 568 -14.85 -1.56 -6.44
N ILE A 569 -14.16 -1.03 -7.45
CA ILE A 569 -13.22 -1.71 -8.34
C ILE A 569 -11.88 -0.99 -8.19
N GLY A 570 -10.85 -1.75 -7.82
CA GLY A 570 -9.50 -1.25 -7.60
C GLY A 570 -8.47 -2.04 -8.41
N ASN A 571 -7.26 -1.51 -8.53
CA ASN A 571 -6.20 -2.18 -9.27
C ASN A 571 -4.85 -1.99 -8.58
N ARG A 572 -4.24 -3.10 -8.17
CA ARG A 572 -2.98 -3.12 -7.43
C ARG A 572 -1.78 -2.72 -8.31
N GLY A 573 -1.78 -3.15 -9.57
CA GLY A 573 -0.75 -2.78 -10.54
C GLY A 573 -0.76 -1.29 -10.84
N LEU A 574 -1.93 -0.71 -11.09
CA LEU A 574 -2.11 0.73 -11.27
C LEU A 574 -1.68 1.52 -10.04
N THR A 575 -2.08 1.06 -8.84
CA THR A 575 -1.69 1.70 -7.59
C THR A 575 -0.17 1.74 -7.45
N THR A 576 0.49 0.62 -7.77
CA THR A 576 1.95 0.53 -7.76
C THR A 576 2.59 1.44 -8.82
N ALA A 577 2.06 1.44 -10.04
CA ALA A 577 2.56 2.28 -11.13
C ALA A 577 2.49 3.78 -10.79
N LEU A 578 1.37 4.25 -10.22
CA LEU A 578 1.22 5.63 -9.80
C LEU A 578 2.08 5.96 -8.57
N ALA A 579 2.26 5.04 -7.62
CA ALA A 579 3.17 5.23 -6.48
C ALA A 579 4.62 5.41 -6.95
N VAL A 580 5.07 4.54 -7.86
CA VAL A 580 6.40 4.66 -8.50
C VAL A 580 6.54 6.01 -9.18
N LYS A 581 5.55 6.41 -9.99
CA LYS A 581 5.55 7.70 -10.70
C LYS A 581 5.60 8.90 -9.74
N ALA A 582 4.80 8.87 -8.68
CA ALA A 582 4.76 9.92 -7.67
C ALA A 582 6.12 10.08 -6.98
N ILE A 583 6.75 8.96 -6.59
CA ILE A 583 8.09 8.97 -5.95
C ILE A 583 9.15 9.48 -6.92
N GLU A 584 9.13 9.02 -8.17
CA GLU A 584 10.07 9.46 -9.20
C GLU A 584 9.96 10.98 -9.45
N MET A 585 8.74 11.48 -9.63
CA MET A 585 8.50 12.92 -9.86
C MET A 585 8.89 13.75 -8.62
N GLY A 586 8.59 13.27 -7.42
CA GLY A 586 8.92 13.93 -6.16
C GLY A 586 10.43 14.10 -5.98
N ARG A 587 11.22 13.08 -6.33
CA ARG A 587 12.70 13.15 -6.27
C ARG A 587 13.31 14.06 -7.33
N LYS A 588 12.77 14.09 -8.55
CA LYS A 588 13.28 14.95 -9.64
C LYS A 588 13.06 16.45 -9.37
N ARG A 589 12.05 16.80 -8.57
CA ARG A 589 11.69 18.19 -8.22
C ARG A 589 12.04 18.56 -6.76
N GLY A 590 12.74 17.66 -6.07
CA GLY A 590 13.16 17.75 -4.66
C GLY A 590 14.17 18.85 -4.42
#